data_AF-A0A5B0G1H0-F1
#
_entry.id   AF-A0A5B0G1H0-F1
#
_cell.length_a   1.000
_cell.length_b   1.000
_cell.length_c   1.000
_cell.angle_alpha   90.00
_cell.angle_beta   90.00
_cell.angle_gamma   90.00
#
_symmetry.space_group_name_H-M   'P 1'
#
loop_
_entity.id
_entity.type
_entity.pdbx_description
1 polymer ?
#
loop_
_entity_poly.entity_id
_entity_poly.type
_entity_poly.pdbx_seq_one_letter_code
_entity_poly.pdbx_strand_id
1 'polypeptide(L)'
;MLDGYFAFLEQHRDCRFIHWNMRDEHFGFFALEHRHRVMGGNPFELQDDKKVDLARVLVSLYGKSYAPHEDSKGRRGRIMSLTELNNVSDVDALTGEQEADAFVSGDYLKMHRSTLRKLDMFANFFERTHEKRLKTNATWADKFGVRPIAMLEIVKGHPLFTAFTVIALGLGAVAKYSEFFKQLLNAAP
;
A
#
# COMPACT_ATOMS: atom_id res chain seq x y z
N MET A 1 -0.14 8.31 -30.99
CA MET A 1 -0.51 8.17 -29.55
C MET A 1 0.50 7.31 -28.81
N LEU A 2 0.76 6.07 -29.27
CA LEU A 2 1.77 5.21 -28.63
C LEU A 2 3.19 5.72 -28.81
N ASP A 3 3.55 6.30 -29.96
CA ASP A 3 4.89 6.90 -30.13
C ASP A 3 5.16 7.97 -29.08
N GLY A 4 4.18 8.85 -28.84
CA GLY A 4 4.27 9.88 -27.80
C GLY A 4 4.34 9.30 -26.38
N TYR A 5 3.62 8.21 -26.10
CA TYR A 5 3.71 7.50 -24.81
C TYR A 5 5.10 6.91 -24.60
N PHE A 6 5.66 6.21 -25.60
CA PHE A 6 6.99 5.61 -25.47
C PHE A 6 8.11 6.65 -25.47
N ALA A 7 7.98 7.74 -26.24
CA ALA A 7 8.91 8.87 -26.16
C ALA A 7 8.86 9.54 -24.77
N PHE A 8 7.68 9.67 -24.17
CA PHE A 8 7.54 10.17 -22.81
C PHE A 8 8.23 9.25 -21.79
N LEU A 9 8.05 7.93 -21.90
CA LEU A 9 8.74 6.97 -21.05
C LEU A 9 10.26 7.04 -21.20
N GLU A 10 10.76 7.16 -22.43
CA GLU A 10 12.19 7.26 -22.71
C GLU A 10 12.81 8.54 -22.13
N GLN A 11 12.14 9.68 -22.31
CA GLN A 11 12.57 10.97 -21.75
C GLN A 11 12.62 10.96 -20.22
N HIS A 12 11.81 10.13 -19.58
CA HIS A 12 11.69 10.02 -18.12
C HIS A 12 12.16 8.66 -17.60
N ARG A 13 13.07 7.99 -18.33
CA ARG A 13 13.53 6.63 -18.01
C ARG A 13 14.12 6.46 -16.60
N ASP A 14 14.63 7.55 -16.02
CA ASP A 14 15.23 7.53 -14.69
C ASP A 14 14.18 7.62 -13.56
N CYS A 15 12.94 8.03 -13.89
CA CYS A 15 11.81 8.12 -12.97
C CYS A 15 11.21 6.75 -12.65
N ARG A 16 10.51 6.66 -11.50
CA ARG A 16 9.66 5.52 -11.16
C ARG A 16 8.23 5.82 -11.54
N PHE A 17 7.56 4.83 -12.13
CA PHE A 17 6.19 4.91 -12.60
C PHE A 17 5.31 4.07 -11.69
N ILE A 18 4.44 4.77 -10.96
CA ILE A 18 3.40 4.13 -10.16
C ILE A 18 2.28 3.68 -11.08
N HIS A 19 1.88 2.42 -10.97
CA HIS A 19 0.82 1.84 -11.78
C HIS A 19 -0.08 0.94 -10.94
N TRP A 20 -1.18 0.50 -11.54
CA TRP A 20 -2.15 -0.37 -10.89
C TRP A 20 -2.36 -1.66 -11.69
N ASN A 21 -1.81 -2.78 -11.22
CA ASN A 21 -1.95 -4.11 -11.85
C ASN A 21 -1.64 -4.14 -13.37
N MET A 22 -0.71 -3.32 -13.86
CA MET A 22 -0.25 -3.30 -15.26
C MET A 22 0.91 -4.28 -15.50
N ARG A 23 0.75 -5.56 -15.13
CA ARG A 23 1.86 -6.53 -15.10
C ARG A 23 1.76 -7.62 -16.16
N ASP A 24 0.64 -7.68 -16.87
CA ASP A 24 0.19 -8.87 -17.55
C ASP A 24 0.27 -8.64 -19.07
N GLU A 25 0.38 -9.71 -19.84
CA GLU A 25 0.50 -9.61 -21.30
C GLU A 25 -0.77 -9.07 -21.98
N HIS A 26 -1.92 -9.24 -21.31
CA HIS A 26 -3.23 -8.78 -21.75
C HIS A 26 -3.50 -7.31 -21.37
N PHE A 27 -2.83 -6.82 -20.32
CA PHE A 27 -3.04 -5.46 -19.80
C PHE A 27 -1.81 -4.98 -19.04
N GLY A 28 -1.19 -3.90 -19.55
CA GLY A 28 -0.07 -3.25 -18.89
C GLY A 28 1.01 -2.82 -19.86
N PHE A 29 2.24 -2.66 -19.34
CA PHE A 29 3.40 -2.25 -20.14
C PHE A 29 3.64 -3.19 -21.32
N PHE A 30 3.69 -4.51 -21.08
CA PHE A 30 3.90 -5.50 -22.12
C PHE A 30 2.83 -5.46 -23.22
N ALA A 31 1.56 -5.31 -22.83
CA ALA A 31 0.45 -5.22 -23.78
C ALA A 31 0.59 -3.99 -24.70
N LEU A 32 1.02 -2.85 -24.15
CA LEU A 32 1.26 -1.62 -24.91
C LEU A 32 2.47 -1.75 -25.82
N GLU A 33 3.56 -2.36 -25.34
CA GLU A 33 4.77 -2.64 -26.11
C GLU A 33 4.46 -3.54 -27.30
N HIS A 34 3.76 -4.66 -27.06
CA HIS A 34 3.32 -5.57 -28.12
C HIS A 34 2.46 -4.86 -29.16
N ARG A 35 1.45 -4.08 -28.72
CA ARG A 35 0.60 -3.31 -29.64
C ARG A 35 1.40 -2.33 -30.49
N HIS A 36 2.40 -1.68 -29.91
CA HIS A 36 3.27 -0.76 -30.64
C HIS A 36 4.10 -1.48 -31.71
N ARG A 37 4.70 -2.63 -31.36
CA ARG A 37 5.45 -3.48 -32.32
C ARG A 37 4.55 -3.94 -33.47
N VAL A 38 3.32 -4.37 -33.19
CA VAL A 38 2.35 -4.81 -34.20
C VAL A 38 2.00 -3.68 -35.18
N MET A 39 2.01 -2.42 -34.74
CA MET A 39 1.78 -1.26 -35.60
C MET A 39 3.06 -0.75 -36.30
N GLY A 40 4.16 -1.49 -36.22
CA GLY A 40 5.44 -1.13 -36.85
C GLY A 40 6.31 -0.15 -36.06
N GLY A 41 5.91 0.20 -34.83
CA GLY A 41 6.70 1.06 -33.94
C GLY A 41 7.74 0.27 -33.13
N ASN A 42 8.74 0.97 -32.60
CA ASN A 42 9.74 0.40 -31.69
C ASN A 42 9.52 0.91 -30.27
N PRO A 43 8.92 0.13 -29.35
CA PRO A 43 8.60 0.61 -28.01
C PRO A 43 9.87 0.78 -27.16
N PHE A 44 9.90 1.82 -26.35
CA PHE A 44 10.86 1.91 -25.26
C PHE A 44 10.40 0.98 -24.12
N GLU A 45 11.21 -0.02 -23.81
CA GLU A 45 10.96 -0.96 -22.71
C GLU A 45 11.48 -0.38 -21.39
N LEU A 46 10.55 0.03 -20.53
CA LEU A 46 10.89 0.53 -19.21
C LEU A 46 11.43 -0.61 -18.33
N GLN A 47 12.53 -0.38 -17.61
CA GLN A 47 13.10 -1.36 -16.69
C GLN A 47 12.14 -1.68 -15.54
N ASP A 48 12.14 -2.94 -15.08
CA ASP A 48 11.17 -3.41 -14.08
C ASP A 48 11.35 -2.76 -12.70
N ASP A 49 12.55 -2.36 -12.32
CA ASP A 49 12.83 -1.62 -11.08
C ASP A 49 12.23 -0.19 -11.08
N LYS A 50 11.86 0.31 -12.26
CA LYS A 50 11.14 1.57 -12.45
C LYS A 50 9.63 1.40 -12.39
N LYS A 51 9.09 0.18 -12.42
CA LYS A 51 7.65 -0.10 -12.39
C LYS A 51 7.20 -0.40 -10.96
N VAL A 52 6.39 0.48 -10.38
CA VAL A 52 5.90 0.34 -8.99
C VAL A 52 4.41 0.02 -9.00
N ASP A 53 4.07 -1.24 -8.70
CA ASP A 53 2.68 -1.67 -8.59
C ASP A 53 2.07 -1.29 -7.24
N LEU A 54 1.31 -0.20 -7.21
CA LEU A 54 0.67 0.28 -5.98
C LEU A 54 -0.26 -0.77 -5.38
N ALA A 55 -0.97 -1.55 -6.20
CA ALA A 55 -1.88 -2.56 -5.70
C ALA A 55 -1.15 -3.65 -4.90
N ARG A 56 0.07 -4.04 -5.32
CA ARG A 56 0.90 -4.98 -4.56
C ARG A 56 1.52 -4.34 -3.33
N VAL A 57 1.97 -3.10 -3.42
CA VAL A 57 2.47 -2.36 -2.24
C VAL A 57 1.40 -2.35 -1.15
N LEU A 58 0.15 -2.07 -1.50
CA LEU A 58 -0.97 -2.11 -0.54
C LEU A 58 -1.22 -3.51 0.03
N VAL A 59 -1.12 -4.58 -0.77
CA VAL A 59 -1.18 -5.96 -0.25
C VAL A 59 -0.04 -6.25 0.71
N SER A 60 1.18 -5.80 0.41
CA SER A 60 2.34 -6.02 1.29
C SER A 60 2.23 -5.26 2.61
N LEU A 61 1.63 -4.06 2.60
CA LEU A 61 1.47 -3.24 3.79
C LEU A 61 0.27 -3.63 4.66
N TYR A 62 -0.83 -4.05 4.03
CA TYR A 62 -2.12 -4.22 4.69
C TYR A 62 -2.71 -5.63 4.53
N GLY A 63 -1.99 -6.56 3.92
CA GLY A 63 -2.46 -7.91 3.65
C GLY A 63 -3.44 -8.00 2.48
N LYS A 64 -3.81 -9.22 2.11
CA LYS A 64 -4.65 -9.50 0.93
C LYS A 64 -6.06 -8.93 1.06
N SER A 65 -6.56 -8.76 2.29
CA SER A 65 -7.91 -8.30 2.60
C SER A 65 -8.03 -6.78 2.76
N TYR A 66 -7.02 -5.99 2.37
CA TYR A 66 -7.00 -4.54 2.58
C TYR A 66 -8.20 -3.79 1.97
N ALA A 67 -8.77 -4.31 0.90
CA ALA A 67 -9.98 -3.80 0.26
C ALA A 67 -10.76 -4.97 -0.38
N PRO A 68 -12.10 -4.93 -0.35
CA PRO A 68 -12.92 -5.93 -1.02
C PRO A 68 -12.79 -5.81 -2.54
N HIS A 69 -13.17 -6.87 -3.27
CA HIS A 69 -13.11 -6.89 -4.73
C HIS A 69 -14.29 -6.18 -5.40
N GLU A 70 -15.26 -5.73 -4.62
CA GLU A 70 -16.48 -5.07 -5.04
C GLU A 70 -16.81 -3.99 -4.02
N ASP A 71 -17.36 -2.87 -4.47
CA ASP A 71 -17.87 -1.82 -3.60
C ASP A 71 -19.34 -2.06 -3.25
N SER A 72 -19.94 -1.23 -2.38
CA SER A 72 -21.36 -1.39 -2.00
C SER A 72 -22.34 -1.19 -3.15
N LYS A 73 -21.91 -0.59 -4.26
CA LYS A 73 -22.70 -0.33 -5.46
C LYS A 73 -22.58 -1.46 -6.50
N GLY A 74 -21.84 -2.52 -6.20
CA GLY A 74 -21.62 -3.65 -7.10
C GLY A 74 -20.53 -3.43 -8.15
N ARG A 75 -19.76 -2.34 -8.06
CA ARG A 75 -18.68 -2.07 -9.02
C ARG A 75 -17.46 -2.89 -8.66
N ARG A 76 -16.96 -3.63 -9.65
CA ARG A 76 -15.83 -4.55 -9.48
C ARG A 76 -14.50 -3.80 -9.50
N GLY A 77 -13.56 -4.30 -8.70
CA GLY A 77 -12.19 -3.84 -8.63
C GLY A 77 -11.86 -3.12 -7.33
N ARG A 78 -10.67 -3.41 -6.79
CA ARG A 78 -10.19 -2.84 -5.52
C ARG A 78 -10.05 -1.32 -5.52
N ILE A 79 -9.96 -0.70 -6.70
CA ILE A 79 -9.95 0.76 -6.85
C ILE A 79 -11.28 1.36 -6.38
N MET A 80 -12.40 0.76 -6.81
CA MET A 80 -13.74 1.29 -6.53
C MET A 80 -14.07 1.11 -5.05
N SER A 81 -13.78 -0.05 -4.49
CA SER A 81 -13.98 -0.30 -3.06
C SER A 81 -13.06 0.54 -2.18
N LEU A 82 -11.79 0.71 -2.56
CA LEU A 82 -10.87 1.55 -1.78
C LEU A 82 -11.28 3.03 -1.82
N THR A 83 -11.87 3.47 -2.93
CA THR A 83 -12.44 4.82 -3.08
C THR A 83 -13.57 5.04 -2.08
N GLU A 84 -14.51 4.10 -2.02
CA GLU A 84 -15.61 4.13 -1.05
C GLU A 84 -15.09 4.14 0.39
N LEU A 85 -14.20 3.21 0.74
CA LEU A 85 -13.62 3.12 2.10
C LEU A 85 -12.95 4.43 2.55
N ASN A 86 -12.41 5.18 1.59
CA ASN A 86 -11.65 6.39 1.84
C ASN A 86 -12.45 7.68 1.59
N ASN A 87 -13.72 7.60 1.20
CA ASN A 87 -14.53 8.74 0.77
C ASN A 87 -13.80 9.59 -0.27
N VAL A 88 -13.09 8.96 -1.21
CA VAL A 88 -12.49 9.65 -2.36
C VAL A 88 -13.61 9.89 -3.38
N SER A 89 -13.56 10.99 -4.11
CA SER A 89 -14.54 11.26 -5.17
C SER A 89 -14.33 10.27 -6.31
N ASP A 90 -15.41 9.64 -6.77
CA ASP A 90 -15.47 8.75 -7.93
C ASP A 90 -16.28 9.35 -9.08
N VAL A 91 -16.54 10.67 -9.04
CA VAL A 91 -17.29 11.38 -10.08
C VAL A 91 -16.57 11.23 -11.41
N ASP A 92 -17.28 10.76 -12.43
CA ASP A 92 -16.78 10.42 -13.76
C ASP A 92 -15.90 9.16 -13.86
N ALA A 93 -15.68 8.42 -12.76
CA ALA A 93 -14.96 7.15 -12.81
C ALA A 93 -15.84 6.06 -13.44
N LEU A 94 -15.50 5.63 -14.65
CA LEU A 94 -16.22 4.59 -15.37
C LEU A 94 -15.69 3.18 -15.01
N THR A 95 -16.59 2.20 -15.05
CA THR A 95 -16.20 0.78 -15.04
C THR A 95 -15.53 0.41 -16.36
N GLY A 96 -14.84 -0.74 -16.41
CA GLY A 96 -14.20 -1.19 -17.65
C GLY A 96 -15.19 -1.42 -18.80
N GLU A 97 -16.38 -1.92 -18.49
CA GLU A 97 -17.49 -2.05 -19.45
C GLU A 97 -17.93 -0.68 -19.99
N GLN A 98 -18.16 0.28 -19.09
CA GLN A 98 -18.55 1.64 -19.47
C GLN A 98 -17.47 2.37 -20.29
N GLU A 99 -16.19 2.10 -20.05
CA GLU A 99 -15.09 2.64 -20.87
C GLU A 99 -15.09 2.03 -22.27
N ALA A 100 -15.33 0.73 -22.40
CA ALA A 100 -15.46 0.07 -23.69
C ALA A 100 -16.65 0.63 -24.49
N ASP A 101 -17.80 0.82 -23.84
CA ASP A 101 -18.98 1.41 -24.47
C ASP A 101 -18.75 2.86 -24.90
N ALA A 102 -18.08 3.66 -24.06
CA ALA A 102 -17.70 5.03 -24.40
C ALA A 102 -16.74 5.08 -25.60
N PHE A 103 -15.82 4.12 -25.70
CA PHE A 103 -14.92 4.01 -26.83
C PHE A 103 -15.66 3.66 -28.14
N VAL A 104 -16.56 2.66 -28.09
CA VAL A 104 -17.36 2.23 -29.26
C VAL A 104 -18.30 3.35 -29.74
N SER A 105 -18.88 4.11 -28.81
CA SER A 105 -19.76 5.25 -29.12
C SER A 105 -19.00 6.52 -29.54
N GLY A 106 -17.67 6.53 -29.49
CA GLY A 106 -16.85 7.68 -29.86
C GLY A 106 -16.83 8.81 -28.80
N ASP A 107 -17.32 8.55 -27.58
CA ASP A 107 -17.30 9.50 -26.46
C ASP A 107 -15.94 9.51 -25.76
N TYR A 108 -14.92 9.96 -26.49
CA TYR A 108 -13.54 10.02 -26.00
C TYR A 108 -13.38 11.04 -24.87
N LEU A 109 -14.23 12.07 -24.79
CA LEU A 109 -14.18 13.05 -23.71
C LEU A 109 -14.56 12.41 -22.37
N LYS A 110 -15.62 11.59 -22.35
CA LYS A 110 -16.02 10.83 -21.17
C LYS A 110 -14.94 9.82 -20.74
N MET A 111 -14.32 9.13 -21.71
CA MET A 111 -13.22 8.20 -21.44
C MET A 111 -11.97 8.92 -20.89
N HIS A 112 -11.66 10.11 -21.42
CA HIS A 112 -10.56 10.95 -20.93
C HIS A 112 -10.80 11.42 -19.49
N ARG A 113 -12.02 11.89 -19.18
CA ARG A 113 -12.41 12.26 -17.81
C ARG A 113 -12.29 11.09 -16.83
N SER A 114 -12.73 9.90 -17.23
CA SER A 114 -12.56 8.66 -16.44
C SER A 114 -11.09 8.36 -16.16
N THR A 115 -10.24 8.46 -17.18
CA THR A 115 -8.78 8.27 -17.04
C THR A 115 -8.19 9.23 -16.02
N LEU A 116 -8.50 10.52 -16.11
CA LEU A 116 -8.03 11.53 -15.16
C LEU A 116 -8.56 11.27 -13.74
N ARG A 117 -9.82 10.87 -13.60
CA ARG A 117 -10.40 10.54 -12.29
C ARG A 117 -9.69 9.35 -11.65
N LYS A 118 -9.42 8.28 -12.40
CA LYS A 118 -8.70 7.11 -11.88
C LYS A 118 -7.27 7.46 -11.46
N LEU A 119 -6.61 8.36 -12.20
CA LEU A 119 -5.30 8.88 -11.82
C LEU A 119 -5.34 9.66 -10.50
N ASP A 120 -6.34 10.53 -10.33
CA ASP A 120 -6.58 11.28 -9.07
C ASP A 120 -6.86 10.34 -7.89
N MET A 121 -7.63 9.27 -8.11
CA MET A 121 -7.84 8.22 -7.11
C MET A 121 -6.52 7.54 -6.72
N PHE A 122 -5.64 7.23 -7.67
CA PHE A 122 -4.33 6.63 -7.40
C PHE A 122 -3.42 7.55 -6.59
N ALA A 123 -3.36 8.83 -6.95
CA ALA A 123 -2.62 9.83 -6.21
C ALA A 123 -3.11 9.92 -4.75
N ASN A 124 -4.43 9.99 -4.56
CA ASN A 124 -5.05 9.99 -3.23
C ASN A 124 -4.69 8.75 -2.41
N PHE A 125 -4.71 7.56 -3.01
CA PHE A 125 -4.33 6.32 -2.31
C PHE A 125 -2.86 6.32 -1.93
N PHE A 126 -1.99 6.75 -2.83
CA PHE A 126 -0.56 6.83 -2.58
C PHE A 126 -0.25 7.80 -1.43
N GLU A 127 -0.79 9.02 -1.47
CA GLU A 127 -0.62 10.02 -0.40
C GLU A 127 -1.13 9.50 0.95
N ARG A 128 -2.34 8.95 0.99
CA ARG A 128 -2.93 8.37 2.20
C ARG A 128 -2.11 7.21 2.77
N THR A 129 -1.50 6.42 1.89
CA THR A 129 -0.61 5.33 2.28
C THR A 129 0.67 5.88 2.87
N HIS A 130 1.27 6.88 2.23
CA HIS A 130 2.48 7.56 2.71
C HIS A 130 2.26 8.20 4.09
N GLU A 131 1.11 8.85 4.28
CA GLU A 131 0.69 9.47 5.54
C GLU A 131 0.16 8.46 6.58
N LYS A 132 0.11 7.16 6.26
CA LYS A 132 -0.42 6.09 7.12
C LYS A 132 -1.90 6.29 7.54
N ARG A 133 -2.68 7.06 6.78
CA ARG A 133 -4.10 7.34 7.03
C ARG A 133 -5.06 6.61 6.08
N LEU A 134 -4.55 5.75 5.20
CA LEU A 134 -5.39 4.97 4.29
C LEU A 134 -6.34 4.06 5.10
N LYS A 135 -7.64 4.21 4.86
CA LYS A 135 -8.66 3.33 5.44
C LYS A 135 -8.70 2.03 4.66
N THR A 136 -8.62 0.91 5.38
CA THR A 136 -8.53 -0.45 4.83
C THR A 136 -9.36 -1.42 5.67
N ASN A 137 -9.85 -2.49 5.06
CA ASN A 137 -10.50 -3.60 5.77
C ASN A 137 -9.52 -4.60 6.40
N ALA A 138 -8.22 -4.30 6.34
CA ALA A 138 -7.17 -5.12 6.93
C ALA A 138 -7.33 -5.24 8.45
N THR A 139 -7.35 -6.47 8.94
CA THR A 139 -7.31 -6.72 10.38
C THR A 139 -5.89 -6.48 10.92
N TRP A 140 -5.76 -6.35 12.24
CA TRP A 140 -4.45 -6.22 12.88
C TRP A 140 -3.54 -7.43 12.56
N ALA A 141 -4.13 -8.63 12.49
CA ALA A 141 -3.44 -9.85 12.11
C ALA A 141 -2.92 -9.83 10.66
N ASP A 142 -3.62 -9.14 9.75
CA ASP A 142 -3.17 -8.99 8.36
C ASP A 142 -1.95 -8.06 8.23
N LYS A 143 -1.83 -7.06 9.13
CA LYS A 143 -0.74 -6.06 9.12
C LYS A 143 0.54 -6.57 9.78
N PHE A 144 0.42 -7.26 10.91
CA PHE A 144 1.57 -7.66 11.74
C PHE A 144 1.84 -9.17 11.71
N GLY A 145 0.95 -9.94 11.07
CA GLY A 145 0.97 -11.40 11.11
C GLY A 145 0.54 -11.95 12.47
N VAL A 146 0.05 -13.20 12.48
CA VAL A 146 -0.23 -13.94 13.73
C VAL A 146 1.09 -14.48 14.30
N ARG A 147 2.01 -13.58 14.67
CA ARG A 147 3.28 -13.96 15.30
C ARG A 147 3.19 -13.68 16.80
N PRO A 148 3.18 -14.71 17.67
CA PRO A 148 3.21 -14.50 19.12
C PRO A 148 4.39 -13.64 19.57
N ILE A 149 5.49 -13.66 18.80
CA ILE A 149 6.68 -12.81 19.01
C ILE A 149 6.37 -11.32 18.76
N ALA A 150 5.55 -10.97 17.77
CA ALA A 150 5.17 -9.58 17.51
C ALA A 150 4.31 -9.00 18.64
N MET A 151 3.45 -9.81 19.26
CA MET A 151 2.74 -9.42 20.49
C MET A 151 3.70 -9.12 21.63
N LEU A 152 4.73 -9.96 21.84
CA LEU A 152 5.77 -9.71 22.84
C LEU A 152 6.57 -8.45 22.53
N GLU A 153 6.86 -8.16 21.27
CA GLU A 153 7.62 -7.00 20.83
C GLU A 153 6.84 -5.69 21.05
N ILE A 154 5.54 -5.70 20.78
CA ILE A 154 4.64 -4.56 21.05
C ILE A 154 4.48 -4.32 22.55
N VAL A 155 4.32 -5.39 23.34
CA VAL A 155 4.27 -5.27 24.80
C VAL A 155 5.59 -4.71 25.35
N LYS A 156 6.73 -5.19 24.85
CA LYS A 156 8.06 -4.70 25.26
C LYS A 156 8.32 -3.24 24.86
N GLY A 157 7.79 -2.81 23.72
CA GLY A 157 7.92 -1.43 23.23
C GLY A 157 6.98 -0.42 23.91
N HIS A 158 6.01 -0.88 24.70
CA HIS A 158 5.07 0.00 25.38
C HIS A 158 5.73 0.68 26.59
N PRO A 159 5.64 2.03 26.75
CA PRO A 159 6.32 2.75 27.83
C PRO A 159 5.99 2.24 29.24
N LEU A 160 4.76 1.77 29.46
CA LEU A 160 4.33 1.18 30.73
C LEU A 160 5.06 -0.12 31.07
N PHE A 161 5.35 -0.96 30.08
CA PHE A 161 6.07 -2.21 30.31
C PHE A 161 7.53 -1.91 30.66
N THR A 162 8.14 -0.94 29.97
CA THR A 162 9.50 -0.47 30.28
C THR A 162 9.56 0.09 31.71
N ALA A 163 8.59 0.93 32.09
CA ALA A 163 8.47 1.48 33.44
C ALA A 163 8.31 0.37 34.50
N PHE A 164 7.42 -0.60 34.27
CA PHE A 164 7.22 -1.73 35.17
C PHE A 164 8.49 -2.56 35.36
N THR A 165 9.22 -2.82 34.28
CA THR A 165 10.46 -3.62 34.32
C THR A 165 11.55 -2.91 35.12
N VAL A 166 11.69 -1.59 34.96
CA VAL A 166 12.64 -0.76 35.72
C VAL A 166 12.28 -0.74 37.21
N ILE A 167 11.00 -0.58 37.55
CA ILE A 167 10.53 -0.59 38.94
C ILE A 167 10.78 -1.95 39.59
N ALA A 168 10.46 -3.05 38.90
CA ALA A 168 10.68 -4.40 39.42
C ALA A 168 12.15 -4.69 39.69
N LEU A 169 13.05 -4.28 38.79
CA LEU A 169 14.51 -4.40 38.98
C LEU A 169 15.00 -3.53 40.15
N GLY A 170 14.49 -2.31 40.27
CA GLY A 170 14.82 -1.41 41.38
C GLY A 170 14.40 -1.97 42.73
N LEU A 171 13.17 -2.48 42.86
CA LEU A 171 12.67 -3.12 44.08
C LEU A 171 13.47 -4.38 44.43
N GLY A 172 13.80 -5.21 43.44
CA GLY A 172 14.62 -6.40 43.63
C GLY A 172 16.04 -6.05 44.12
N ALA A 173 16.65 -5.00 43.58
CA ALA A 173 17.94 -4.51 44.05
C ALA A 173 17.87 -4.01 45.50
N VAL A 174 16.87 -3.19 45.84
CA VAL A 174 16.68 -2.68 47.22
C VAL A 174 16.47 -3.82 48.22
N ALA A 175 15.65 -4.81 47.88
CA ALA A 175 15.44 -5.98 48.74
C ALA A 175 16.75 -6.73 48.99
N LYS A 176 17.53 -7.00 47.94
CA LYS A 176 18.81 -7.71 48.04
C LYS A 176 19.87 -6.90 48.82
N TYR A 177 19.94 -5.59 48.61
CA TYR A 177 20.83 -4.72 49.39
C TYR A 177 20.44 -4.65 50.86
N SER A 178 19.13 -4.65 51.16
CA SER A 178 18.65 -4.65 52.55
C SER A 178 18.97 -5.97 53.27
N GLU A 179 18.86 -7.10 52.59
CA GLU A 179 19.26 -8.43 53.08
C GLU A 179 20.77 -8.50 53.32
N PHE A 180 21.56 -8.01 52.36
CA PHE A 180 23.02 -7.94 52.48
C PHE A 180 23.46 -7.07 53.66
N PHE A 181 22.86 -5.89 53.83
CA PHE A 181 23.18 -5.00 54.95
C PHE A 181 22.77 -5.58 56.30
N LYS A 182 21.62 -6.28 56.38
CA LYS A 182 21.21 -7.01 57.59
C LYS A 182 22.18 -8.13 57.94
N GLN A 183 22.67 -8.89 56.95
CA GLN A 183 23.69 -9.92 57.17
C GLN A 183 25.02 -9.31 57.65
N LEU A 184 25.41 -8.16 57.08
CA LEU A 184 26.63 -7.45 57.48
C LEU A 184 26.56 -6.89 58.91
N LEU A 185 25.40 -6.33 59.29
CA LEU A 185 25.14 -5.85 60.66
C LEU A 185 25.09 -6.99 61.69
N ASN A 186 24.56 -8.16 61.30
CA ASN A 186 24.51 -9.34 62.18
C ASN A 186 25.83 -10.13 62.25
N ALA A 187 26.78 -9.85 61.35
CA ALA A 187 28.11 -10.47 61.30
C ALA A 187 29.21 -9.57 61.89
N ALA A 188 28.88 -8.36 62.34
CA ALA A 188 29.78 -7.51 63.10
C ALA A 188 29.84 -8.03 64.56
N PRO A 189 31.04 -8.28 65.12
CA PRO A 189 31.21 -8.83 66.46
C PRO A 189 30.80 -7.86 67.58
#